data_AF-A0A963QV09-F1
#
_entry.id   AF-A0A963QV09-F1
#
_cell.length_a   1.000
_cell.length_b   1.000
_cell.length_c   1.000
_cell.angle_alpha   90.00
_cell.angle_beta   90.00
_cell.angle_gamma   90.00
#
_symmetry.space_group_name_H-M   'P 1'
#
loop_
_entity.id
_entity.type
_entity.pdbx_description
1 polymer ?
#
loop_
_entity_poly.entity_id
_entity_poly.type
_entity_poly.pdbx_seq_one_letter_code
_entity_poly.pdbx_strand_id
1 'polypeptide(L)'
;MLDRFSPRHHRVRAVLRVARATLAPDPTAAPRPPPPPDHGTAVHRWTKGTQARDAQGVPVDILAPRAVSWCLSSVVYRSADLDHPLIEEVLAALRAAMARRDKAHMSLLAFNDHPATTLADVLDLLDDAIAMTERARTPPSSPHEFADCAGP
;
A
#
# COMPACT_ATOMS: atom_id res chain seq x y z
N MET A 1 -32.12 6.96 -11.45
CA MET A 1 -31.33 6.83 -10.21
C MET A 1 -29.86 6.74 -10.58
N LEU A 2 -29.26 7.87 -10.93
CA LEU A 2 -27.82 7.99 -11.14
C LEU A 2 -27.18 8.44 -9.83
N ASP A 3 -25.97 7.95 -9.63
CA ASP A 3 -25.02 8.28 -8.55
C ASP A 3 -25.23 7.69 -7.17
N ARG A 4 -24.62 6.52 -6.96
CA ARG A 4 -23.91 6.22 -5.71
C ARG A 4 -22.53 5.63 -6.00
N PHE A 5 -21.80 6.22 -6.95
CA PHE A 5 -20.35 6.04 -6.98
C PHE A 5 -19.76 7.08 -6.04
N SER A 6 -19.48 6.72 -4.79
CA SER A 6 -18.82 7.66 -3.88
C SER A 6 -17.45 8.04 -4.49
N PRO A 7 -17.23 9.32 -4.88
CA PRO A 7 -15.96 9.76 -5.47
C PRO A 7 -14.76 9.44 -4.58
N ARG A 8 -15.01 9.24 -3.28
CA ARG A 8 -14.02 8.87 -2.27
C ARG A 8 -13.36 7.52 -2.53
N HIS A 9 -14.11 6.47 -2.89
CA HIS A 9 -13.53 5.14 -3.15
C HIS A 9 -12.60 5.15 -4.36
N HIS A 10 -12.92 5.97 -5.36
CA HIS A 10 -12.04 6.17 -6.51
C HIS A 10 -10.69 6.79 -6.09
N ARG A 11 -10.72 7.80 -5.22
CA ARG A 11 -9.51 8.45 -4.70
C ARG A 11 -8.66 7.50 -3.86
N VAL A 12 -9.28 6.75 -2.93
CA VAL A 12 -8.55 5.75 -2.10
C VAL A 12 -7.81 4.74 -2.98
N ARG A 13 -8.52 4.19 -3.98
CA ARG A 13 -7.92 3.25 -4.93
C ARG A 13 -6.80 3.87 -5.76
N ALA A 14 -6.97 5.12 -6.19
CA ALA A 14 -5.93 5.82 -6.94
C ALA A 14 -4.65 5.97 -6.09
N VAL A 15 -4.78 6.37 -4.82
CA VAL A 15 -3.65 6.46 -3.88
C VAL A 15 -2.96 5.11 -3.70
N LEU A 16 -3.73 4.04 -3.46
CA LEU A 16 -3.16 2.69 -3.29
C LEU A 16 -2.37 2.24 -4.54
N ARG A 17 -2.90 2.52 -5.75
CA ARG A 17 -2.21 2.20 -7.01
C ARG A 17 -0.93 3.02 -7.20
N VAL A 18 -0.95 4.30 -6.87
CA VAL A 18 0.25 5.15 -6.90
C VAL A 18 1.29 4.66 -5.88
N ALA A 19 0.88 4.30 -4.67
CA ALA A 19 1.76 3.75 -3.65
C ALA A 19 2.41 2.44 -4.12
N ARG A 20 1.61 1.52 -4.66
CA ARG A 20 2.09 0.26 -5.24
C ARG A 20 3.08 0.48 -6.38
N ALA A 21 2.74 1.34 -7.35
CA ALA A 21 3.62 1.66 -8.48
C ALA A 21 4.90 2.36 -8.03
N THR A 22 4.85 3.15 -6.95
CA THR A 22 6.02 3.81 -6.37
C THR A 22 6.97 2.82 -5.73
N LEU A 23 6.47 1.79 -5.04
CA LEU A 23 7.31 0.78 -4.39
C LEU A 23 7.79 -0.33 -5.34
N ALA A 24 7.02 -0.61 -6.40
CA ALA A 24 7.37 -1.64 -7.36
C ALA A 24 8.72 -1.34 -8.04
N PRO A 25 9.57 -2.36 -8.26
CA PRO A 25 10.77 -2.19 -9.06
C PRO A 25 10.38 -1.75 -10.48
N ASP A 26 11.17 -0.84 -11.05
CA ASP A 26 10.99 -0.41 -12.44
C ASP A 26 11.42 -1.54 -13.38
N PRO A 27 10.50 -2.17 -14.14
CA PRO A 27 10.84 -3.27 -15.03
C PRO A 27 11.69 -2.82 -16.23
N THR A 28 11.73 -1.51 -16.51
CA THR A 28 12.49 -0.92 -17.62
C THR A 28 13.84 -0.36 -17.20
N ALA A 29 14.11 -0.27 -15.89
CA ALA A 29 15.42 0.12 -15.40
C ALA A 29 16.43 -0.96 -15.82
N ALA A 30 17.32 -0.60 -16.74
CA ALA A 30 18.48 -1.42 -17.07
C ALA A 30 19.16 -1.86 -15.75
N PRO A 31 19.68 -3.10 -15.67
CA PRO A 31 20.40 -3.55 -14.49
C PRO A 31 21.51 -2.54 -14.21
N ARG A 32 21.34 -1.74 -13.14
CA ARG A 32 22.36 -0.76 -12.76
C ARG A 32 23.63 -1.54 -12.44
N PRO A 33 24.81 -1.02 -12.81
CA PRO A 33 26.07 -1.62 -12.38
C PRO A 33 26.01 -1.82 -10.85
N PRO A 34 26.56 -2.94 -10.34
CA PRO A 34 26.52 -3.21 -8.92
C PRO A 34 27.06 -2.00 -8.16
N PRO A 35 26.39 -1.56 -7.08
CA PRO A 35 26.92 -0.46 -6.28
C PRO A 35 28.32 -0.85 -5.77
N PRO A 36 29.19 0.14 -5.50
CA PRO A 36 30.48 -0.11 -4.85
C PRO A 36 30.28 -0.99 -3.60
N PRO A 37 31.25 -1.84 -3.24
CA PRO A 37 31.12 -2.84 -2.16
C PRO A 37 30.72 -2.27 -0.79
N ASP A 38 30.84 -0.96 -0.60
CA ASP A 38 30.50 -0.25 0.65
C ASP A 38 29.12 0.43 0.63
N HIS A 39 28.37 0.32 -0.47
CA HIS A 39 27.03 0.87 -0.62
C HIS A 39 26.03 -0.26 -0.83
N GLY A 40 25.20 -0.49 0.19
CA GLY A 40 24.14 -1.49 0.20
C GLY A 40 23.38 -1.54 -1.14
N THR A 41 23.59 -2.67 -1.83
CA THR A 41 22.74 -3.36 -2.81
C THR A 41 21.44 -2.66 -3.22
N ALA A 42 21.30 -2.42 -4.54
CA ALA A 42 20.07 -2.16 -5.29
C ALA A 42 19.13 -1.09 -4.68
N VAL A 43 18.83 -0.03 -5.45
CA VAL A 43 17.88 1.02 -5.03
C VAL A 43 16.45 0.44 -5.00
N HIS A 44 16.13 -0.33 -3.96
CA HIS A 44 14.78 -0.74 -3.64
C HIS A 44 14.04 0.51 -3.19
N ARG A 45 12.90 0.81 -3.83
CA ARG A 45 12.08 1.98 -3.49
C ARG A 45 11.32 1.83 -2.16
N TRP A 46 11.57 0.73 -1.45
CA TRP A 46 11.02 0.41 -0.14
C TRP A 46 12.11 0.33 0.92
N THR A 47 11.82 0.82 2.13
CA THR A 47 12.73 0.75 3.28
C THR A 47 12.01 0.36 4.58
N LYS A 48 12.74 -0.28 5.49
CA LYS A 48 12.36 -0.52 6.89
C LYS A 48 12.97 0.53 7.82
N GLY A 49 12.35 0.69 9.00
CA GLY A 49 12.88 1.41 10.16
C GLY A 49 13.05 2.92 9.98
N THR A 50 12.66 3.47 8.83
CA THR A 50 12.72 4.90 8.56
C THR A 50 11.64 5.29 7.56
N GLN A 51 11.28 6.57 7.56
CA GLN A 51 10.22 7.08 6.71
C GLN A 51 10.65 7.15 5.24
N ALA A 52 11.85 7.65 4.97
CA ALA A 52 12.44 7.71 3.62
C ALA A 52 13.98 7.69 3.66
N ARG A 53 14.61 7.27 2.56
CA ARG A 53 16.07 7.40 2.36
C ARG A 53 16.40 7.98 0.99
N ASP A 54 17.54 8.64 0.89
CA ASP A 54 18.14 9.04 -0.40
C ASP A 54 18.92 7.91 -1.08
N ALA A 55 19.56 8.22 -2.21
CA ALA A 55 20.29 7.25 -3.03
C ALA A 55 21.53 6.67 -2.34
N GLN A 56 22.01 7.32 -1.28
CA GLN A 56 23.12 6.88 -0.44
C GLN A 56 22.62 6.07 0.77
N GLY A 57 21.31 5.87 0.91
CA GLY A 57 20.70 5.17 2.03
C GLY A 57 20.57 6.03 3.30
N VAL A 58 20.85 7.33 3.22
CA VAL A 58 20.75 8.25 4.36
C VAL A 58 19.28 8.56 4.61
N PRO A 59 18.78 8.48 5.87
CA PRO A 59 17.43 8.91 6.21
C PRO A 59 17.20 10.37 5.84
N VAL A 60 16.06 10.66 5.21
CA VAL A 60 15.65 12.01 4.79
C VAL A 60 14.17 12.24 5.08
N ASP A 61 13.75 13.50 5.01
CA ASP A 61 12.33 13.86 5.05
C ASP A 61 11.55 13.19 3.89
N ILE A 62 10.30 12.80 4.13
CA ILE A 62 9.48 12.06 3.14
C ILE A 62 9.19 12.86 1.88
N LEU A 63 9.17 14.19 1.96
CA LEU A 63 8.94 15.14 0.87
C LEU A 63 10.25 15.65 0.26
N ALA A 64 11.40 15.25 0.81
CA ALA A 64 12.69 15.69 0.28
C ALA A 64 12.82 15.29 -1.20
N PRO A 65 13.20 16.21 -2.11
CA PRO A 65 13.36 15.90 -3.53
C PRO A 65 14.36 14.76 -3.83
N ARG A 66 15.29 14.52 -2.90
CA ARG A 66 16.29 13.46 -2.99
C ARG A 66 15.85 12.10 -2.42
N ALA A 67 14.66 11.99 -1.84
CA ALA A 67 14.14 10.71 -1.36
C ALA A 67 13.90 9.75 -2.54
N VAL A 68 14.39 8.51 -2.41
CA VAL A 68 14.27 7.47 -3.45
C VAL A 68 13.68 6.16 -2.93
N SER A 69 13.59 5.99 -1.62
CA SER A 69 12.94 4.84 -0.97
C SER A 69 12.07 5.30 0.19
N TRP A 70 10.95 4.62 0.42
CA TRP A 70 9.96 4.95 1.44
C TRP A 70 9.47 3.70 2.17
N CYS A 71 9.10 3.82 3.44
CA CYS A 71 8.32 2.77 4.09
C CYS A 71 6.85 2.78 3.62
N LEU A 72 6.09 1.74 3.98
CA LEU A 72 4.68 1.61 3.58
C LEU A 72 3.81 2.82 3.98
N SER A 73 3.98 3.36 5.19
CA SER A 73 3.19 4.51 5.61
C SER A 73 3.59 5.77 4.84
N SER A 74 4.89 6.05 4.72
CA SER A 74 5.37 7.26 4.04
C SER A 74 5.03 7.29 2.56
N VAL A 75 5.02 6.15 1.88
CA VAL A 75 4.56 6.09 0.49
C VAL A 75 3.06 6.41 0.39
N VAL A 76 2.24 6.04 1.37
CA VAL A 76 0.81 6.43 1.43
C VAL A 76 0.66 7.94 1.63
N TYR A 77 1.36 8.53 2.62
CA TYR A 77 1.32 9.98 2.86
C TYR A 77 1.69 10.77 1.60
N ARG A 78 2.76 10.35 0.92
CA ARG A 78 3.21 10.97 -0.33
C ARG A 78 2.22 10.77 -1.47
N SER A 79 1.66 9.56 -1.62
CA SER A 79 0.72 9.25 -2.70
C SER A 79 -0.63 9.94 -2.55
N ALA A 80 -0.99 10.30 -1.32
CA ALA A 80 -2.23 11.02 -0.99
C ALA A 80 -2.07 12.55 -0.99
N ASP A 81 -0.88 13.08 -1.30
CA ASP A 81 -0.57 14.51 -1.25
C ASP A 81 -0.94 15.15 0.10
N LEU A 82 -0.71 14.40 1.19
CA LEU A 82 -1.02 14.82 2.58
C LEU A 82 -2.51 15.14 2.87
N ASP A 83 -3.45 14.71 2.01
CA ASP A 83 -4.89 14.80 2.29
C ASP A 83 -5.26 13.87 3.46
N HIS A 84 -5.31 14.42 4.68
CA HIS A 84 -5.51 13.67 5.93
C HIS A 84 -6.76 12.77 5.93
N PRO A 85 -7.96 13.25 5.56
CA PRO A 85 -9.14 12.38 5.41
C PRO A 85 -8.91 11.20 4.46
N LEU A 86 -8.28 11.45 3.30
CA LEU A 86 -7.99 10.40 2.33
C LEU A 86 -6.96 9.40 2.86
N ILE A 87 -5.95 9.87 3.58
CA ILE A 87 -4.94 9.02 4.22
C ILE A 87 -5.59 8.06 5.21
N GLU A 88 -6.47 8.54 6.09
CA GLU A 88 -7.14 7.68 7.07
C GLU A 88 -7.98 6.58 6.40
N GLU A 89 -8.68 6.91 5.30
CA GLU A 89 -9.42 5.91 4.51
C GLU A 89 -8.49 4.88 3.87
N VAL A 90 -7.34 5.30 3.34
CA VAL A 90 -6.32 4.39 2.77
C VAL A 90 -5.71 3.50 3.84
N LEU A 91 -5.38 4.05 5.01
CA LEU A 91 -4.86 3.28 6.14
C LEU A 91 -5.90 2.30 6.67
N ALA A 92 -7.19 2.67 6.69
CA ALA A 92 -8.27 1.76 7.05
C ALA A 92 -8.38 0.59 6.06
N ALA A 93 -8.28 0.84 4.75
CA ALA A 93 -8.27 -0.21 3.73
C ALA A 93 -7.09 -1.18 3.91
N LEU A 94 -5.89 -0.67 4.20
CA LEU A 94 -4.70 -1.48 4.48
C LEU A 94 -4.85 -2.33 5.75
N ARG A 95 -5.40 -1.77 6.83
CA ARG A 95 -5.68 -2.51 8.07
C ARG A 95 -6.71 -3.63 7.83
N ALA A 96 -7.74 -3.36 7.02
CA ALA A 96 -8.72 -4.38 6.64
C ALA A 96 -8.09 -5.52 5.81
N ALA A 97 -7.17 -5.19 4.90
CA ALA A 97 -6.40 -6.20 4.16
C ALA A 97 -5.47 -7.01 5.08
N MET A 98 -4.79 -6.38 6.05
CA MET A 98 -4.01 -7.09 7.07
C MET A 98 -4.85 -8.06 7.90
N ALA A 99 -6.08 -7.65 8.26
CA ALA A 99 -6.97 -8.51 9.03
C ALA A 99 -7.31 -9.82 8.30
N ARG A 100 -7.43 -9.79 6.97
CA ARG A 100 -7.65 -11.00 6.14
C ARG A 100 -6.44 -11.92 6.07
N ARG A 101 -5.24 -11.41 6.37
CA ARG A 101 -3.98 -12.17 6.38
C ARG A 101 -3.63 -12.74 7.76
N ASP A 102 -4.59 -12.74 8.70
CA ASP A 102 -4.36 -13.08 10.10
C ASP A 102 -3.26 -12.20 10.76
N LYS A 103 -3.13 -10.96 10.28
CA LYS A 103 -2.21 -9.94 10.82
C LYS A 103 -2.95 -8.79 11.51
N ALA A 104 -4.22 -9.00 11.89
CA ALA A 104 -5.05 -7.99 12.55
C ALA A 104 -4.44 -7.43 13.85
N HIS A 105 -3.62 -8.24 14.52
CA HIS A 105 -2.95 -7.89 15.78
C HIS A 105 -1.72 -6.99 15.59
N MET A 106 -1.24 -6.81 14.35
CA MET A 106 -0.07 -5.98 14.05
C MET A 106 -0.49 -4.58 13.57
N SER A 107 0.32 -3.57 13.90
CA SER A 107 0.21 -2.26 13.24
C SER A 107 0.88 -2.30 11.85
N LEU A 108 0.53 -1.37 10.96
CA LEU A 108 1.20 -1.25 9.66
C LEU A 108 2.71 -1.01 9.80
N LEU A 109 3.12 -0.25 10.81
CA LEU A 109 4.53 -0.03 11.12
C LEU A 109 5.21 -1.32 11.57
N ALA A 110 4.59 -2.06 12.50
CA ALA A 110 5.10 -3.35 12.95
C ALA A 110 5.18 -4.36 11.80
N PHE A 111 4.18 -4.38 10.90
CA PHE A 111 4.20 -5.20 9.70
C PHE A 111 5.36 -4.81 8.77
N ASN A 112 5.52 -3.52 8.45
CA ASN A 112 6.60 -3.03 7.58
C ASN A 112 7.99 -3.42 8.11
N ASP A 113 8.21 -3.23 9.41
CA ASP A 113 9.52 -3.39 10.04
C ASP A 113 9.80 -4.81 10.55
N HIS A 114 8.82 -5.70 10.51
CA HIS A 114 9.00 -7.08 10.92
C HIS A 114 10.13 -7.74 10.11
N PRO A 115 11.07 -8.47 10.73
CA PRO A 115 12.24 -9.02 10.04
C PRO A 115 11.89 -9.88 8.82
N ALA A 116 10.83 -10.68 8.93
CA ALA A 116 10.36 -11.56 7.86
C ALA A 116 9.57 -10.88 6.75
N THR A 117 9.13 -9.62 6.92
CA THR A 117 8.39 -8.92 5.86
C THR A 117 9.32 -8.60 4.70
N THR A 118 8.87 -8.89 3.49
CA THR A 118 9.57 -8.59 2.23
C THR A 118 8.84 -7.50 1.45
N LEU A 119 9.48 -6.98 0.39
CA LEU A 119 8.80 -6.05 -0.52
C LEU A 119 7.59 -6.71 -1.18
N ALA A 120 7.68 -8.00 -1.52
CA ALA A 120 6.57 -8.73 -2.12
C ALA A 120 5.36 -8.74 -1.17
N ASP A 121 5.56 -9.00 0.13
CA ASP A 121 4.48 -8.98 1.11
C ASP A 121 3.79 -7.61 1.20
N VAL A 122 4.57 -6.52 1.10
CA VAL A 122 4.05 -5.14 1.10
C VAL A 122 3.26 -4.84 -0.17
N LEU A 123 3.75 -5.27 -1.33
CA LEU A 123 3.06 -5.11 -2.61
C LEU A 123 1.76 -5.93 -2.64
N ASP A 124 1.79 -7.16 -2.15
CA ASP A 124 0.60 -8.00 -2.11
C ASP A 124 -0.45 -7.43 -1.13
N LEU A 125 -0.02 -6.83 -0.01
CA LEU A 125 -0.94 -6.14 0.91
C LEU A 125 -1.63 -4.95 0.23
N LEU A 126 -0.89 -4.18 -0.58
CA LEU A 126 -1.46 -3.09 -1.38
C LEU A 126 -2.44 -3.63 -2.43
N ASP A 127 -2.13 -4.75 -3.08
CA ASP A 127 -3.01 -5.41 -4.04
C ASP A 127 -4.31 -5.90 -3.40
N ASP A 128 -4.24 -6.49 -2.21
CA ASP A 128 -5.43 -6.89 -1.44
C ASP A 128 -6.31 -5.68 -1.09
N ALA A 129 -5.69 -4.59 -0.62
CA ALA A 129 -6.41 -3.36 -0.31
C ALA A 129 -7.10 -2.77 -1.56
N ILE A 130 -6.41 -2.76 -2.71
CA ILE A 130 -6.98 -2.34 -3.99
C ILE A 130 -8.19 -3.22 -4.34
N ALA A 131 -8.04 -4.55 -4.31
CA ALA A 131 -9.12 -5.48 -4.64
C ALA A 131 -10.33 -5.32 -3.72
N MET A 132 -10.13 -5.05 -2.43
CA MET A 132 -11.20 -4.80 -1.48
C MET A 132 -11.97 -3.52 -1.79
N THR A 133 -11.27 -2.43 -2.15
CA THR A 133 -11.93 -1.18 -2.57
C THR A 133 -12.76 -1.34 -3.84
N GLU A 134 -12.38 -2.28 -4.72
CA GLU A 134 -13.12 -2.61 -5.93
C GLU A 134 -14.37 -3.46 -5.65
N ARG A 135 -14.28 -4.45 -4.76
CA ARG A 135 -15.43 -5.30 -4.38
C ARG A 135 -16.52 -4.53 -3.64
N ALA A 136 -16.15 -3.57 -2.79
CA ALA A 136 -17.12 -2.68 -2.14
C ALA A 136 -17.97 -1.87 -3.15
N ARG A 137 -17.58 -1.85 -4.43
CA ARG A 137 -18.28 -1.16 -5.51
C ARG A 137 -19.34 -2.02 -6.21
N THR A 138 -19.28 -3.34 -6.08
CA THR A 138 -20.23 -4.26 -6.69
C THR A 138 -21.16 -4.77 -5.61
N PRO A 139 -22.40 -4.24 -5.48
CA PRO A 139 -23.38 -4.88 -4.60
C PRO A 139 -23.59 -6.33 -5.07
N PRO A 140 -23.87 -7.28 -4.16
CA PRO A 140 -24.19 -8.64 -4.56
C PRO A 140 -25.35 -8.59 -5.57
N SER A 141 -25.16 -9.21 -6.73
CA SER A 141 -26.05 -9.11 -7.89
C SER A 141 -27.45 -9.71 -7.68
N SER A 142 -27.77 -10.25 -6.50
CA SER A 142 -29.10 -10.74 -6.18
C SER A 142 -29.37 -10.75 -4.67
N PRO A 143 -30.52 -10.20 -4.20
CA PRO A 143 -30.97 -10.33 -2.81
C PRO A 143 -31.50 -11.73 -2.43
N HIS A 144 -31.46 -12.71 -3.34
CA HIS A 144 -32.12 -14.01 -3.17
C HIS A 144 -31.28 -15.11 -2.50
N GLU A 145 -29.99 -14.91 -2.22
CA GLU A 145 -29.13 -15.96 -1.63
C GLU A 145 -29.25 -16.12 -0.10
N PHE A 146 -30.15 -15.38 0.56
CA PHE A 146 -30.39 -15.52 2.01
C PHE A 146 -31.68 -16.30 2.37
N ALA A 147 -32.38 -16.88 1.39
CA ALA A 147 -33.68 -17.50 1.61
C ALA A 147 -33.68 -18.99 2.01
N ASP A 148 -32.53 -19.68 2.10
CA ASP A 148 -32.49 -21.14 2.32
C ASP A 148 -32.16 -21.59 3.77
N CYS A 149 -32.12 -20.69 4.76
CA CYS A 149 -31.88 -21.05 6.17
C CYS A 149 -33.13 -20.99 7.07
N ALA A 150 -34.33 -21.01 6.52
CA ALA A 150 -35.56 -21.22 7.28
C ALA A 150 -36.15 -22.61 6.98
N GLY A 151 -35.50 -23.65 7.50
CA GLY A 151 -36.07 -24.98 7.60
C GLY A 151 -37.07 -25.06 8.78
N PRO A 152 -38.09 -25.93 8.67
CA PRO A 152 -39.35 -25.90 9.42
C PRO A 152 -39.25 -26.15 10.93
#